data_AF-A0A4S2KK93-F1
#
_entry.id   AF-A0A4S2KK93-F1
#
_cell.length_a   1.000
_cell.length_b   1.000
_cell.length_c   1.000
_cell.angle_alpha   90.00
_cell.angle_beta   90.00
_cell.angle_gamma   90.00
#
_symmetry.space_group_name_H-M   'P 1'
#
loop_
_entity.id
_entity.type
_entity.pdbx_description
1 polymer ?
#
loop_
_entity_poly.entity_id
_entity_poly.type
_entity_poly.pdbx_seq_one_letter_code
_entity_poly.pdbx_strand_id
1 'polypeptide(L)'
;LSYALLSIVFIYAGKVESLALKRLLLKFLIEMNCNYYKPPFMNNRKHAWHNGRSTSKSAPCPKSEAETKVTSPVPLETYNSKVKLFSSRCRLRKTNRTTAKISKYHILESKNTERDICRSILNTDIGLSSHYKNVNLDNVIPALSPILNVFKIRHNKFNYFDKLKSTVENGQRNGTQKYKNQVDTRLLQSFFSSLLNKNVPPELFGKRNRNAINRTIYRLLKTVPGNMTIKSAFKRTVRRTENATGALLDLQPLFKKLDISDIRWLHSIDNSIVQWIIILKLLHWFFTQYVIKILHKYVVLKEIHNQWVYITKDNWCKMQEEFIREKENTLGLVPDTTLNKTHNIGTYKFIPGSSGLRALFITKYDVKEKYDDIDVVLRFLQQLYVTFSNENGIPSVASCRKEISNFFYPRSKKRLYFVLCDIQDAFGSIIQRIIYYSSH
;
A
#
# COMPACT_ATOMS: atom_id res chain seq x y z
N LEU A 1 3.77 -23.09 11.89
CA LEU A 1 2.64 -24.02 12.14
C LEU A 1 2.32 -24.89 10.92
N SER A 2 2.05 -24.34 9.73
CA SER A 2 1.72 -25.12 8.51
C SER A 2 2.86 -26.01 7.98
N TYR A 3 4.12 -25.59 8.11
CA TYR A 3 5.28 -26.42 7.77
C TYR A 3 5.48 -27.60 8.72
N ALA A 4 4.99 -27.52 9.97
CA ALA A 4 5.13 -28.63 10.91
C ALA A 4 4.09 -29.72 10.61
N LEU A 5 2.82 -29.34 10.41
CA LEU A 5 1.71 -30.29 10.26
C LEU A 5 1.76 -31.15 8.99
N LEU A 6 2.25 -30.63 7.86
CA LEU A 6 2.33 -31.41 6.61
C LEU A 6 3.66 -32.14 6.41
N SER A 7 4.77 -31.63 6.98
CA SER A 7 6.03 -32.39 7.00
C SER A 7 5.90 -33.67 7.82
N ILE A 8 5.03 -33.70 8.83
CA ILE A 8 4.67 -34.93 9.58
C ILE A 8 4.03 -35.97 8.65
N VAL A 9 3.08 -35.58 7.80
CA VAL A 9 2.33 -36.54 6.96
C VAL A 9 3.23 -37.20 5.91
N PHE A 10 4.13 -36.45 5.27
CA PHE A 10 5.02 -36.99 4.22
C PHE A 10 6.24 -37.74 4.76
N ILE A 11 6.78 -37.37 5.94
CA ILE A 11 7.93 -38.07 6.54
C ILE A 11 7.52 -39.41 7.17
N TYR A 12 6.28 -39.54 7.64
CA TYR A 12 5.85 -40.71 8.42
C TYR A 12 5.20 -41.86 7.63
N ALA A 13 4.78 -41.66 6.37
CA ALA A 13 4.28 -42.77 5.54
C ALA A 13 5.31 -43.93 5.41
N GLY A 14 6.61 -43.63 5.52
CA GLY A 14 7.69 -44.62 5.48
C GLY A 14 8.12 -45.22 6.83
N LYS A 15 7.67 -44.70 7.98
CA LYS A 15 8.21 -45.06 9.32
C LYS A 15 7.18 -45.54 10.35
N VAL A 16 5.91 -45.61 10.00
CA VAL A 16 4.84 -46.01 10.93
C VAL A 16 4.76 -47.54 11.03
N GLU A 17 5.01 -48.11 12.21
CA GLU A 17 4.81 -49.55 12.49
C GLU A 17 3.34 -49.92 12.75
N SER A 18 2.49 -48.93 13.07
CA SER A 18 1.05 -49.14 13.24
C SER A 18 0.32 -49.30 11.90
N LEU A 19 -0.16 -50.52 11.63
CA LEU A 19 -0.93 -50.87 10.43
C LEU A 19 -2.22 -50.04 10.29
N ALA A 20 -2.84 -49.64 11.42
CA ALA A 20 -4.05 -48.81 11.44
C ALA A 20 -3.77 -47.38 10.96
N LEU A 21 -2.66 -46.80 11.41
CA LEU A 21 -2.27 -45.44 11.03
C LEU A 21 -1.74 -45.38 9.59
N LYS A 22 -1.08 -46.45 9.11
CA LYS A 22 -0.74 -46.64 7.68
C LYS A 22 -1.97 -46.67 6.79
N ARG A 23 -3.02 -47.41 7.19
CA ARG A 23 -4.30 -47.46 6.45
C ARG A 23 -5.01 -46.11 6.46
N LEU A 24 -4.97 -45.38 7.57
CA LEU A 24 -5.56 -44.04 7.68
C LEU A 24 -4.83 -43.02 6.78
N LEU A 25 -3.49 -43.02 6.80
CA LEU A 25 -2.66 -42.17 5.95
C LEU A 25 -2.77 -42.52 4.46
N LEU A 26 -2.88 -43.81 4.12
CA LEU A 26 -3.10 -44.26 2.75
C LEU A 26 -4.48 -43.85 2.23
N LYS A 27 -5.52 -43.93 3.08
CA LYS A 27 -6.87 -43.45 2.74
C LYS A 27 -6.89 -41.92 2.55
N PHE A 28 -6.17 -41.20 3.39
CA PHE A 28 -5.96 -39.74 3.29
C PHE A 28 -5.23 -39.35 1.99
N LEU A 29 -4.20 -40.10 1.60
CA LEU A 29 -3.44 -39.89 0.36
C LEU A 29 -4.25 -40.23 -0.91
N ILE A 30 -5.05 -41.31 -0.87
CA ILE A 30 -5.91 -41.70 -1.99
C ILE A 30 -7.03 -40.67 -2.21
N GLU A 31 -7.67 -40.18 -1.14
CA GLU A 31 -8.71 -39.15 -1.24
C GLU A 31 -8.15 -37.79 -1.70
N MET A 32 -6.91 -37.45 -1.34
CA MET A 32 -6.24 -36.23 -1.80
C MET A 32 -5.79 -36.27 -3.27
N ASN A 33 -5.54 -37.44 -3.85
CA ASN A 33 -5.04 -37.56 -5.22
C ASN A 33 -6.16 -37.60 -6.29
N CYS A 34 -7.43 -37.69 -5.88
CA CYS A 34 -8.54 -37.89 -6.82
C CYS A 34 -9.07 -36.60 -7.46
N ASN A 35 -8.63 -35.40 -7.08
CA ASN A 35 -8.98 -34.17 -7.78
C ASN A 35 -7.86 -33.13 -7.64
N TYR A 36 -7.53 -32.46 -8.75
CA TYR A 36 -6.52 -31.38 -8.89
C TYR A 36 -5.12 -31.79 -9.33
N TYR A 37 -5.00 -32.22 -10.60
CA TYR A 37 -3.77 -32.04 -11.37
C TYR A 37 -3.89 -30.83 -12.31
N LYS A 38 -3.10 -29.78 -12.04
CA LYS A 38 -2.54 -28.87 -13.06
C LYS A 38 -1.14 -28.46 -12.61
N PRO A 39 -0.07 -28.85 -13.33
CA PRO A 39 1.30 -28.53 -12.92
C PRO A 39 1.67 -27.08 -13.31
N PRO A 40 2.41 -26.32 -12.48
CA PRO A 40 3.11 -25.14 -12.95
C PRO A 40 4.54 -25.49 -13.36
N PHE A 41 4.91 -24.97 -14.52
CA PHE A 41 6.23 -24.99 -15.14
C PHE A 41 7.35 -24.53 -14.20
N MET A 42 8.40 -25.34 -14.06
CA MET A 42 9.66 -24.95 -13.41
C MET A 42 10.59 -24.26 -14.41
N ASN A 43 10.92 -22.99 -14.15
CA ASN A 43 12.02 -22.31 -14.81
C ASN A 43 13.24 -22.29 -13.87
N ASN A 44 14.22 -23.13 -14.17
CA ASN A 44 15.53 -23.13 -13.51
C ASN A 44 16.34 -21.91 -13.95
N ARG A 45 16.67 -21.00 -13.03
CA ARG A 45 17.79 -20.06 -13.23
C ARG A 45 18.69 -20.02 -12.00
N LYS A 46 19.93 -20.48 -12.22
CA LYS A 46 21.08 -20.36 -11.33
C LYS A 46 21.45 -18.88 -11.19
N HIS A 47 21.55 -18.38 -9.96
CA HIS A 47 22.08 -17.05 -9.68
C HIS A 47 23.61 -17.13 -9.52
N ALA A 48 24.33 -16.57 -10.49
CA ALA A 48 25.76 -16.29 -10.36
C ALA A 48 25.95 -14.95 -9.63
N TRP A 49 26.71 -14.98 -8.54
CA TRP A 49 27.19 -13.81 -7.83
C TRP A 49 28.33 -13.17 -8.62
N HIS A 50 28.18 -11.91 -9.03
CA HIS A 50 29.30 -11.09 -9.47
C HIS A 50 29.38 -9.81 -8.63
N ASN A 51 30.45 -9.75 -7.82
CA ASN A 51 30.95 -8.55 -7.18
C ASN A 51 31.56 -7.64 -8.26
N GLY A 52 30.94 -6.48 -8.50
CA GLY A 52 31.47 -5.42 -9.34
C GLY A 52 31.56 -4.11 -8.56
N ARG A 53 32.69 -3.86 -7.90
CA ARG A 53 33.08 -2.54 -7.40
C ARG A 53 33.30 -1.62 -8.61
N SER A 54 32.49 -0.58 -8.73
CA SER A 54 32.70 0.51 -9.69
C SER A 54 32.86 1.82 -8.91
N THR A 55 34.10 2.16 -8.60
CA THR A 55 34.52 3.49 -8.14
C THR A 55 34.69 4.40 -9.35
N SER A 56 33.74 5.29 -9.62
CA SER A 56 33.97 6.42 -10.53
C SER A 56 34.26 7.68 -9.71
N LYS A 57 35.48 8.18 -9.92
CA LYS A 57 36.01 9.40 -9.31
C LYS A 57 35.26 10.63 -9.85
N SER A 58 34.89 11.51 -8.93
CA SER A 58 34.34 12.84 -9.20
C SER A 58 35.45 13.78 -9.70
N ALA A 59 35.24 14.43 -10.84
CA ALA A 59 35.99 15.63 -11.24
C ALA A 59 35.22 16.89 -10.81
N PRO A 60 35.83 17.86 -10.11
CA PRO A 60 35.20 19.13 -9.78
C PRO A 60 35.52 20.19 -10.85
N CYS A 61 34.52 20.94 -11.29
CA CYS A 61 34.69 22.17 -12.07
C CYS A 61 33.70 23.25 -11.59
N PRO A 62 34.01 24.55 -11.81
CA PRO A 62 34.04 25.55 -10.76
C PRO A 62 32.73 26.31 -10.55
N LYS A 63 32.64 26.94 -9.37
CA LYS A 63 31.58 27.85 -8.94
C LYS A 63 31.77 29.26 -9.52
N SER A 64 30.79 29.74 -10.27
CA SER A 64 30.23 31.11 -10.26
C SER A 64 28.89 31.00 -10.99
N GLU A 65 27.75 31.47 -10.51
CA GLU A 65 27.41 32.87 -10.30
C GLU A 65 26.43 33.03 -9.13
N ALA A 66 26.45 34.22 -8.54
CA ALA A 66 25.56 34.63 -7.47
C ALA A 66 24.11 34.78 -7.98
N GLU A 67 23.32 33.71 -7.88
CA GLU A 67 21.87 33.83 -7.86
C GLU A 67 21.42 34.07 -6.42
N THR A 68 20.88 35.26 -6.15
CA THR A 68 20.12 35.60 -4.94
C THR A 68 18.88 34.71 -4.85
N LYS A 69 19.07 33.47 -4.40
CA LYS A 69 17.97 32.61 -3.93
C LYS A 69 17.38 33.29 -2.71
N VAL A 70 16.21 33.91 -2.88
CA VAL A 70 15.39 34.40 -1.78
C VAL A 70 15.01 33.20 -0.92
N THR A 71 15.83 32.90 0.08
CA THR A 71 15.51 31.92 1.12
C THR A 71 14.29 32.40 1.89
N SER A 72 13.36 31.48 2.18
CA SER A 72 12.13 31.81 2.90
C SER A 72 12.47 32.52 4.23
N PRO A 73 11.93 33.74 4.47
CA PRO A 73 12.12 34.47 5.71
C PRO A 73 11.27 33.90 6.85
N VAL A 74 10.33 32.99 6.55
CA VAL A 74 9.50 32.31 7.56
C VAL A 74 10.32 31.15 8.15
N PRO A 75 10.60 31.13 9.47
CA PRO A 75 11.33 30.03 10.09
C PRO A 75 10.61 28.71 9.83
N LEU A 76 11.32 27.72 9.28
CA LEU A 76 10.73 26.45 8.87
C LEU A 76 10.10 25.67 10.05
N GLU A 77 10.45 26.03 11.28
CA GLU A 77 9.91 25.51 12.54
C GLU A 77 8.52 26.06 12.88
N THR A 78 8.08 27.15 12.23
CA THR A 78 6.81 27.84 12.53
C THR A 78 5.60 27.34 11.73
N TYR A 79 5.75 26.31 10.88
CA TYR A 79 4.63 25.72 10.15
C TYR A 79 4.81 24.22 9.90
N ASN A 80 3.70 23.54 9.61
CA ASN A 80 3.65 22.12 9.32
C ASN A 80 4.08 21.82 7.87
N SER A 81 5.35 21.45 7.68
CA SER A 81 5.89 21.04 6.37
C SER A 81 5.46 19.64 5.92
N LYS A 82 4.75 18.88 6.77
CA LYS A 82 4.50 17.46 6.53
C LYS A 82 3.10 17.21 5.95
N VAL A 83 3.07 16.45 4.87
CA VAL A 83 1.84 15.95 4.24
C VAL A 83 1.71 14.44 4.47
N LYS A 84 0.51 13.99 4.86
CA LYS A 84 0.24 12.57 5.17
C LYS A 84 -0.36 11.86 3.96
N LEU A 85 0.24 10.74 3.56
CA LEU A 85 -0.32 9.78 2.61
C LEU A 85 -0.76 8.53 3.37
N PHE A 86 -2.02 8.14 3.29
CA PHE A 86 -2.52 6.96 4.01
C PHE A 86 -2.68 5.76 3.08
N SER A 87 -2.80 4.56 3.65
CA SER A 87 -3.26 3.39 2.90
C SER A 87 -4.72 3.55 2.47
N SER A 88 -5.08 2.98 1.32
CA SER A 88 -6.45 3.06 0.80
C SER A 88 -7.40 2.18 1.63
N ARG A 89 -8.49 2.81 2.12
CA ARG A 89 -9.66 2.15 2.69
C ARG A 89 -10.50 1.52 1.57
N CYS A 90 -10.13 0.32 1.12
CA CYS A 90 -10.83 -0.35 0.03
C CYS A 90 -11.99 -1.18 0.56
N ARG A 91 -13.21 -0.68 0.39
CA ARG A 91 -14.44 -1.48 0.50
C ARG A 91 -14.76 -2.08 -0.87
N LEU A 92 -15.47 -3.21 -0.88
CA LEU A 92 -16.09 -3.74 -2.09
C LEU A 92 -16.96 -2.66 -2.73
N ARG A 93 -16.85 -2.50 -4.05
CA ARG A 93 -17.66 -1.53 -4.78
C ARG A 93 -19.05 -2.09 -5.02
N LYS A 94 -20.04 -1.20 -5.01
CA LYS A 94 -21.38 -1.48 -5.54
C LYS A 94 -21.49 -1.21 -7.06
N THR A 95 -20.44 -0.68 -7.68
CA THR A 95 -20.47 -0.18 -9.07
C THR A 95 -19.24 -0.66 -9.85
N ASN A 96 -19.44 -1.02 -11.12
CA ASN A 96 -18.48 -1.78 -11.91
C ASN A 96 -17.22 -1.00 -12.37
N ARG A 97 -17.23 0.34 -12.38
CA ARG A 97 -16.10 1.15 -12.92
C ARG A 97 -15.78 2.39 -12.11
N THR A 98 -14.51 2.80 -12.13
CA THR A 98 -14.10 4.12 -11.62
C THR A 98 -14.65 5.21 -12.54
N THR A 99 -15.47 6.11 -12.01
CA THR A 99 -15.94 7.27 -12.79
C THR A 99 -14.80 8.24 -13.10
N ALA A 100 -14.91 8.94 -14.24
CA ALA A 100 -13.91 9.89 -14.71
C ALA A 100 -13.69 11.08 -13.77
N LYS A 101 -14.68 11.44 -12.93
CA LYS A 101 -14.62 12.56 -11.96
C LYS A 101 -14.02 12.10 -10.62
N ILE A 102 -13.10 12.87 -10.03
CA ILE A 102 -12.43 12.59 -8.74
C ILE A 102 -13.47 12.38 -7.63
N SER A 103 -14.37 13.32 -7.42
CA SER A 103 -15.45 13.25 -6.44
C SER A 103 -16.47 14.35 -6.72
N LYS A 104 -17.76 14.06 -6.59
CA LYS A 104 -18.84 15.07 -6.62
C LYS A 104 -18.56 16.27 -5.69
N TYR A 105 -17.73 16.07 -4.66
CA TYR A 105 -17.37 17.07 -3.65
C TYR A 105 -15.91 17.55 -3.75
N HIS A 106 -15.20 17.24 -4.84
CA HIS A 106 -13.87 17.81 -5.05
C HIS A 106 -14.00 19.31 -5.31
N ILE A 107 -13.16 20.14 -4.69
CA ILE A 107 -13.25 21.60 -4.75
C ILE A 107 -13.15 22.15 -6.19
N LEU A 108 -12.47 21.42 -7.09
CA LEU A 108 -12.38 21.74 -8.52
C LEU A 108 -13.51 21.14 -9.39
N GLU A 109 -14.40 20.30 -8.82
CA GLU A 109 -15.48 19.60 -9.54
C GLU A 109 -16.89 20.02 -9.10
N SER A 110 -17.05 20.60 -7.91
CA SER A 110 -18.33 21.08 -7.42
C SER A 110 -18.74 22.40 -8.09
N LYS A 111 -19.99 22.85 -7.87
CA LYS A 111 -20.53 24.17 -8.28
C LYS A 111 -19.83 25.36 -7.60
N ASN A 112 -18.63 25.16 -7.06
CA ASN A 112 -17.87 26.18 -6.36
C ASN A 112 -17.44 27.27 -7.33
N THR A 113 -17.58 28.51 -6.90
CA THR A 113 -17.03 29.67 -7.60
C THR A 113 -15.51 29.68 -7.46
N GLU A 114 -14.85 30.46 -8.30
CA GLU A 114 -13.40 30.64 -8.29
C GLU A 114 -12.96 31.22 -6.94
N ARG A 115 -13.79 32.10 -6.36
CA ARG A 115 -13.59 32.65 -5.01
C ARG A 115 -13.66 31.57 -3.93
N ASP A 116 -14.55 30.60 -4.04
CA ASP A 116 -14.64 29.50 -3.08
C ASP A 116 -13.40 28.61 -3.13
N ILE A 117 -12.84 28.40 -4.33
CA ILE A 117 -11.58 27.66 -4.50
C ILE A 117 -10.42 28.45 -3.87
N CYS A 118 -10.31 29.76 -4.15
CA CYS A 118 -9.34 30.65 -3.52
C CYS A 118 -9.43 30.58 -1.99
N ARG A 119 -10.62 30.81 -1.42
CA ARG A 119 -10.85 30.75 0.03
C ARG A 119 -10.51 29.38 0.60
N SER A 120 -10.84 28.29 -0.08
CA SER A 120 -10.45 26.95 0.36
C SER A 120 -8.94 26.77 0.41
N ILE A 121 -8.19 27.36 -0.53
CA ILE A 121 -6.72 27.33 -0.51
C ILE A 121 -6.19 28.17 0.64
N LEU A 122 -6.65 29.41 0.77
CA LEU A 122 -6.20 30.36 1.79
C LEU A 122 -6.56 29.92 3.22
N ASN A 123 -7.66 29.20 3.40
CA ASN A 123 -8.07 28.60 4.67
C ASN A 123 -7.35 27.30 5.02
N THR A 124 -6.41 26.84 4.17
CA THR A 124 -5.63 25.63 4.48
C THR A 124 -4.83 25.85 5.75
N ASP A 125 -5.06 24.99 6.73
CA ASP A 125 -4.31 25.00 7.98
C ASP A 125 -2.91 24.44 7.75
N ILE A 126 -1.93 25.30 7.93
CA ILE A 126 -0.50 24.98 7.85
C ILE A 126 0.17 25.06 9.22
N GLY A 127 -0.59 25.17 10.31
CA GLY A 127 -0.04 25.19 11.67
C GLY A 127 0.79 26.42 12.00
N LEU A 128 0.44 27.59 11.43
CA LEU A 128 1.10 28.86 11.75
C LEU A 128 0.89 29.25 13.23
N SER A 129 1.92 29.85 13.83
CA SER A 129 1.86 30.45 15.17
C SER A 129 0.88 31.63 15.22
N SER A 130 0.45 32.01 16.44
CA SER A 130 -0.58 33.04 16.68
C SER A 130 -0.32 34.37 15.96
N HIS A 131 0.94 34.81 15.84
CA HIS A 131 1.32 36.07 15.19
C HIS A 131 0.99 36.14 13.68
N TYR A 132 0.94 35.01 12.98
CA TYR A 132 0.66 34.94 11.54
C TYR A 132 -0.71 34.35 11.22
N LYS A 133 -1.53 34.07 12.24
CA LYS A 133 -2.80 33.36 12.09
C LYS A 133 -3.93 34.23 11.51
N ASN A 134 -3.85 35.54 11.69
CA ASN A 134 -4.91 36.50 11.34
C ASN A 134 -4.55 37.42 10.15
N VAL A 135 -3.61 37.03 9.30
CA VAL A 135 -3.28 37.81 8.09
C VAL A 135 -4.45 37.74 7.12
N ASN A 136 -4.98 38.90 6.70
CA ASN A 136 -5.98 38.96 5.64
C ASN A 136 -5.33 38.66 4.28
N LEU A 137 -5.75 37.57 3.64
CA LEU A 137 -5.23 37.10 2.36
C LEU A 137 -6.19 37.36 1.19
N ASP A 138 -7.32 38.03 1.43
CA ASP A 138 -8.38 38.20 0.43
C ASP A 138 -7.96 39.10 -0.75
N ASN A 139 -6.99 39.99 -0.53
CA ASN A 139 -6.46 40.89 -1.56
C ASN A 139 -5.86 40.15 -2.77
N VAL A 140 -5.58 38.86 -2.62
CA VAL A 140 -4.98 38.00 -3.66
C VAL A 140 -6.02 37.28 -4.50
N ILE A 141 -7.28 37.23 -4.03
CA ILE A 141 -8.38 36.57 -4.73
C ILE A 141 -8.54 37.09 -6.17
N PRO A 142 -8.50 38.41 -6.45
CA PRO A 142 -8.65 38.91 -7.83
C PRO A 142 -7.57 38.39 -8.79
N ALA A 143 -6.31 38.29 -8.33
CA ALA A 143 -5.19 37.82 -9.15
C ALA A 143 -5.18 36.29 -9.34
N LEU A 144 -5.54 35.54 -8.29
CA LEU A 144 -5.49 34.07 -8.29
C LEU A 144 -6.74 33.42 -8.94
N SER A 145 -7.91 34.06 -8.83
CA SER A 145 -9.18 33.49 -9.31
C SER A 145 -9.18 33.15 -10.80
N PRO A 146 -8.68 34.01 -11.72
CA PRO A 146 -8.62 33.68 -13.15
C PRO A 146 -7.76 32.42 -13.43
N ILE A 147 -6.63 32.28 -12.73
CA ILE A 147 -5.72 31.14 -12.87
C ILE A 147 -6.42 29.85 -12.39
N LEU A 148 -7.12 29.92 -11.25
CA LEU A 148 -7.87 28.78 -10.73
C LEU A 148 -9.07 28.43 -11.61
N ASN A 149 -9.68 29.38 -12.30
CA ASN A 149 -10.72 29.09 -13.28
C ASN A 149 -10.17 28.26 -14.45
N VAL A 150 -9.02 28.68 -15.00
CA VAL A 150 -8.33 27.91 -16.05
C VAL A 150 -8.00 26.51 -15.55
N PHE A 151 -7.50 26.40 -14.31
CA PHE A 151 -7.21 25.10 -13.70
C PHE A 151 -8.46 24.24 -13.57
N LYS A 152 -9.57 24.79 -13.08
CA LYS A 152 -10.88 24.12 -12.95
C LYS A 152 -11.41 23.65 -14.31
N ILE A 153 -11.33 24.48 -15.34
CA ILE A 153 -11.77 24.11 -16.70
C ILE A 153 -10.92 22.95 -17.23
N ARG A 154 -9.59 23.04 -17.14
CA ARG A 154 -8.69 21.96 -17.57
C ARG A 154 -8.92 20.66 -16.78
N HIS A 155 -9.08 20.79 -15.46
CA HIS A 155 -9.41 19.69 -14.55
C HIS A 155 -10.68 18.95 -14.98
N ASN A 156 -11.75 19.68 -15.30
CA ASN A 156 -13.04 19.09 -15.69
C ASN A 156 -13.03 18.45 -17.08
N LYS A 157 -12.16 18.91 -17.98
CA LYS A 157 -11.98 18.32 -19.32
C LYS A 157 -11.07 17.09 -19.32
N PHE A 158 -10.21 16.94 -18.32
CA PHE A 158 -9.19 15.91 -18.33
C PHE A 158 -9.74 14.53 -17.94
N ASN A 159 -9.57 13.55 -18.83
CA ASN A 159 -9.93 12.17 -18.56
C ASN A 159 -8.79 11.44 -17.81
N TYR A 160 -8.82 11.55 -16.48
CA TYR A 160 -7.84 10.92 -15.58
C TYR A 160 -7.77 9.41 -15.74
N PHE A 161 -8.92 8.77 -15.92
CA PHE A 161 -9.04 7.31 -15.98
C PHE A 161 -8.33 6.77 -17.21
N ASP A 162 -8.69 7.25 -18.40
CA ASP A 162 -8.09 6.78 -19.65
C ASP A 162 -6.61 7.13 -19.73
N LYS A 163 -6.22 8.29 -19.18
CA LYS A 163 -4.80 8.64 -19.14
C LYS A 163 -4.00 7.73 -18.22
N LEU A 164 -4.52 7.36 -17.06
CA LEU A 164 -3.85 6.39 -16.18
C LEU A 164 -3.80 5.02 -16.84
N LYS A 165 -4.93 4.55 -17.37
CA LYS A 165 -5.07 3.25 -18.03
C LYS A 165 -4.05 3.09 -19.17
N SER A 166 -4.04 4.04 -20.12
CA SER A 166 -3.06 4.05 -21.22
C SER A 166 -1.61 4.13 -20.74
N THR A 167 -1.32 4.88 -19.67
CA THR A 167 0.04 4.96 -19.11
C THR A 167 0.49 3.62 -18.52
N VAL A 168 -0.42 2.87 -17.89
CA VAL A 168 -0.15 1.55 -17.30
C VAL A 168 -0.01 0.50 -18.41
N GLU A 169 -0.97 0.43 -19.34
CA GLU A 169 -1.00 -0.55 -20.43
C GLU A 169 0.20 -0.40 -21.37
N ASN A 170 0.56 0.82 -21.79
CA ASN A 170 1.69 1.06 -22.68
C ASN A 170 3.05 0.92 -21.99
N GLY A 171 3.07 1.01 -20.65
CA GLY A 171 4.28 1.07 -19.85
C GLY A 171 4.66 -0.25 -19.17
N GLN A 172 3.75 -1.22 -19.14
CA GLN A 172 4.01 -2.52 -18.53
C GLN A 172 4.95 -3.33 -19.42
N ARG A 173 6.21 -3.41 -19.01
CA ARG A 173 7.17 -4.39 -19.54
C ARG A 173 6.90 -5.75 -18.90
N ASN A 174 7.20 -6.84 -19.62
CA ASN A 174 7.08 -8.24 -19.17
C ASN A 174 8.00 -8.62 -17.97
N GLY A 175 8.37 -7.66 -17.12
CA GLY A 175 9.11 -7.92 -15.90
C GLY A 175 8.26 -8.70 -14.90
N THR A 176 8.91 -9.54 -14.10
CA THR A 176 8.29 -10.28 -12.99
C THR A 176 7.82 -9.30 -11.91
N GLN A 177 6.56 -8.88 -12.00
CA GLN A 177 5.93 -8.11 -10.93
C GLN A 177 5.75 -9.01 -9.70
N LYS A 178 6.13 -8.50 -8.52
CA LYS A 178 6.00 -9.26 -7.27
C LYS A 178 4.53 -9.50 -6.89
N TYR A 179 3.66 -8.54 -7.21
CA TYR A 179 2.23 -8.59 -6.91
C TYR A 179 1.41 -8.49 -8.21
N LYS A 180 0.32 -9.26 -8.31
CA LYS A 180 -0.58 -9.24 -9.47
C LYS A 180 -1.10 -7.82 -9.69
N ASN A 181 -1.03 -7.35 -10.93
CA ASN A 181 -1.51 -6.02 -11.36
C ASN A 181 -0.84 -4.83 -10.64
N GLN A 182 0.37 -5.01 -10.11
CA GLN A 182 1.13 -3.91 -9.52
C GLN A 182 1.49 -2.87 -10.58
N VAL A 183 1.27 -1.60 -10.27
CA VAL A 183 1.72 -0.49 -11.09
C VAL A 183 3.13 -0.09 -10.66
N ASP A 184 4.07 -0.08 -11.60
CA ASP A 184 5.41 0.45 -11.36
C ASP A 184 5.31 1.94 -11.02
N THR A 185 6.00 2.36 -9.95
CA THR A 185 6.08 3.75 -9.52
C THR A 185 6.52 4.69 -10.64
N ARG A 186 7.39 4.27 -11.56
CA ARG A 186 7.82 5.06 -12.74
C ARG A 186 6.66 5.41 -13.67
N LEU A 187 5.68 4.52 -13.81
CA LEU A 187 4.48 4.77 -14.61
C LEU A 187 3.58 5.79 -13.92
N LEU A 188 3.44 5.71 -12.59
CA LEU A 188 2.73 6.73 -11.81
C LEU A 188 3.44 8.09 -11.90
N GLN A 189 4.78 8.12 -11.87
CA GLN A 189 5.56 9.34 -12.06
C GLN A 189 5.29 9.97 -13.44
N SER A 190 5.29 9.15 -14.50
CA SER A 190 4.93 9.59 -15.87
C SER A 190 3.50 10.13 -15.95
N PHE A 191 2.54 9.42 -15.34
CA PHE A 191 1.15 9.85 -15.25
C PHE A 191 1.02 11.23 -14.58
N PHE A 192 1.63 11.43 -13.40
CA PHE A 192 1.58 12.71 -12.72
C PHE A 192 2.32 13.82 -13.47
N SER A 193 3.44 13.52 -14.12
CA SER A 193 4.10 14.49 -15.01
C SER A 193 3.17 14.95 -16.13
N SER A 194 2.50 14.01 -16.81
CA SER A 194 1.53 14.35 -17.85
C SER A 194 0.35 15.15 -17.31
N LEU A 195 -0.10 14.84 -16.10
CA LEU A 195 -1.20 15.51 -15.42
C LEU A 195 -0.83 16.96 -15.08
N LEU A 196 0.34 17.18 -14.48
CA LEU A 196 0.85 18.54 -14.24
C LEU A 196 1.04 19.30 -15.56
N ASN A 197 1.48 18.60 -16.61
CA ASN A 197 1.69 19.19 -17.93
C ASN A 197 0.41 19.74 -18.55
N LYS A 198 -0.68 18.98 -18.47
CA LYS A 198 -1.93 19.28 -19.16
C LYS A 198 -2.93 20.07 -18.31
N ASN A 199 -2.94 19.87 -16.98
CA ASN A 199 -4.01 20.39 -16.13
C ASN A 199 -3.60 21.62 -15.34
N VAL A 200 -2.42 21.61 -14.74
CA VAL A 200 -1.97 22.68 -13.82
C VAL A 200 -1.44 23.85 -14.65
N PRO A 201 -2.05 25.05 -14.57
CA PRO A 201 -1.54 26.23 -15.27
C PRO A 201 -0.13 26.58 -14.79
N PRO A 202 0.84 26.84 -15.69
CA PRO A 202 2.20 27.21 -15.30
C PRO A 202 2.22 28.49 -14.45
N GLU A 203 1.25 29.39 -14.64
CA GLU A 203 1.09 30.64 -13.89
C GLU A 203 0.85 30.38 -12.40
N LEU A 204 0.27 29.23 -12.03
CA LEU A 204 -0.07 28.92 -10.64
C LEU A 204 1.17 28.82 -9.74
N PHE A 205 2.26 28.24 -10.26
CA PHE A 205 3.49 27.98 -9.50
C PHE A 205 4.75 28.59 -10.12
N GLY A 206 4.65 29.20 -11.29
CA GLY A 206 5.83 29.55 -12.09
C GLY A 206 6.34 28.37 -12.93
N LYS A 207 6.87 28.67 -14.12
CA LYS A 207 7.37 27.68 -15.07
C LYS A 207 8.63 26.99 -14.55
N ARG A 208 9.51 27.72 -13.85
CA ARG A 208 10.79 27.21 -13.32
C ARG A 208 10.58 26.21 -12.17
N ASN A 209 9.51 26.38 -11.38
CA ASN A 209 9.23 25.55 -10.22
C ASN A 209 8.62 24.18 -10.54
N ARG A 210 8.14 23.98 -11.78
CA ARG A 210 7.46 22.74 -12.20
C ARG A 210 8.26 21.48 -11.92
N ASN A 211 9.56 21.52 -12.20
CA ASN A 211 10.44 20.37 -11.99
C ASN A 211 10.60 20.03 -10.50
N ALA A 212 10.63 21.03 -9.61
CA ALA A 212 10.68 20.82 -8.18
C ALA A 212 9.38 20.18 -7.66
N ILE A 213 8.23 20.63 -8.16
CA ILE A 213 6.92 20.05 -7.82
C ILE A 213 6.84 18.59 -8.28
N ASN A 214 7.21 18.30 -9.55
CA ASN A 214 7.26 16.93 -10.08
C ASN A 214 8.14 16.02 -9.21
N ARG A 215 9.37 16.45 -8.90
CA ARG A 215 10.29 15.70 -8.03
C ARG A 215 9.69 15.45 -6.63
N THR A 216 8.90 16.38 -6.11
CA THR A 216 8.25 16.24 -4.81
C THR A 216 7.09 15.24 -4.86
N ILE A 217 6.32 15.19 -5.96
CA ILE A 217 5.35 14.11 -6.19
C ILE A 217 6.07 12.76 -6.30
N TYR A 218 7.24 12.70 -6.93
CA TYR A 218 8.00 11.45 -7.04
C TYR A 218 8.48 10.96 -5.68
N ARG A 219 8.82 11.88 -4.77
CA ARG A 219 9.12 11.58 -3.37
C ARG A 219 7.89 11.10 -2.63
N LEU A 220 6.72 11.71 -2.83
CA LEU A 220 5.44 11.26 -2.26
C LEU A 220 5.19 9.77 -2.58
N LEU A 221 5.36 9.38 -3.85
CA LEU A 221 5.18 8.01 -4.34
C LEU A 221 6.27 7.02 -3.86
N LYS A 222 7.32 7.50 -3.20
CA LYS A 222 8.43 6.70 -2.66
C LYS A 222 8.54 6.80 -1.14
N THR A 223 7.56 7.42 -0.49
CA THR A 223 7.51 7.49 0.97
C THR A 223 7.42 6.09 1.57
N VAL A 224 7.99 5.90 2.76
CA VAL A 224 7.97 4.61 3.46
C VAL A 224 6.74 4.58 4.37
N PRO A 225 5.79 3.65 4.18
CA PRO A 225 4.64 3.50 5.08
C PRO A 225 5.06 2.97 6.44
N GLY A 226 4.35 3.42 7.47
CA GLY A 226 4.46 2.96 8.84
C GLY A 226 3.17 3.22 9.62
N ASN A 227 3.16 2.84 10.90
CA ASN A 227 2.02 3.08 11.77
C ASN A 227 1.92 4.56 12.15
N MET A 228 0.74 5.14 11.98
CA MET A 228 0.45 6.54 12.33
C MET A 228 -0.85 6.66 13.11
N THR A 229 -0.80 7.45 14.17
CA THR A 229 -1.97 7.85 14.94
C THR A 229 -2.77 8.92 14.19
N ILE A 230 -4.04 8.66 13.97
CA ILE A 230 -5.00 9.65 13.46
C ILE A 230 -5.70 10.28 14.66
N LYS A 231 -5.36 11.55 14.95
CA LYS A 231 -6.04 12.35 15.99
C LYS A 231 -7.35 12.96 15.50
N SER A 232 -7.51 13.15 14.19
CA SER A 232 -8.74 13.63 13.57
C SER A 232 -8.91 13.00 12.19
N ALA A 233 -10.07 12.38 11.96
CA ALA A 233 -10.47 11.92 10.63
C ALA A 233 -11.42 12.97 10.04
N PHE A 234 -11.32 13.19 8.73
CA PHE A 234 -12.14 14.16 8.00
C PHE A 234 -13.63 14.04 8.39
N LYS A 235 -14.19 15.10 9.00
CA LYS A 235 -15.59 15.23 9.47
C LYS A 235 -16.06 14.39 10.66
N ARG A 236 -15.18 13.71 11.42
CA ARG A 236 -15.57 13.04 12.67
C ARG A 236 -14.52 13.24 13.75
N THR A 237 -14.94 13.73 14.91
CA THR A 237 -14.17 13.61 16.15
C THR A 237 -14.03 12.11 16.42
N VAL A 238 -12.84 11.56 16.20
CA VAL A 238 -12.59 10.14 16.47
C VAL A 238 -12.50 10.04 18.00
N ARG A 239 -13.45 9.34 18.62
CA ARG A 239 -13.48 9.15 20.10
C ARG A 239 -12.28 8.35 20.62
N ARG A 240 -11.51 7.69 19.74
CA ARG A 240 -10.31 6.91 20.05
C ARG A 240 -9.21 7.20 19.02
N THR A 241 -7.97 7.29 19.46
CA THR A 241 -6.81 7.41 18.56
C THR A 241 -6.74 6.16 17.68
N GLU A 242 -7.08 6.29 16.40
CA GLU A 242 -7.01 5.16 15.46
C GLU A 242 -5.58 5.05 14.90
N ASN A 243 -4.98 3.87 15.01
CA ASN A 243 -3.75 3.54 14.30
C ASN A 243 -4.09 3.20 12.84
N ALA A 244 -3.45 3.90 11.90
CA ALA A 244 -3.58 3.64 10.48
C ALA A 244 -2.20 3.60 9.84
N THR A 245 -2.09 2.81 8.78
CA THR A 245 -0.86 2.78 7.98
C THR A 245 -0.81 4.00 7.07
N GLY A 246 0.27 4.78 7.18
CA GLY A 246 0.50 5.99 6.40
C GLY A 246 1.99 6.35 6.30
N ALA A 247 2.30 7.38 5.53
CA ALA A 247 3.65 7.88 5.32
C ALA A 247 3.66 9.41 5.31
N LEU A 248 4.79 10.02 5.71
CA LEU A 248 4.99 11.47 5.72
C LEU A 248 5.83 11.89 4.54
N LEU A 249 5.32 12.84 3.76
CA LEU A 249 6.10 13.62 2.82
C LEU A 249 6.52 14.91 3.51
N ASP A 250 7.82 15.16 3.60
CA ASP A 250 8.35 16.46 3.98
C ASP A 250 8.44 17.39 2.77
N LEU A 251 7.74 18.52 2.82
CA LEU A 251 7.76 19.56 1.79
C LEU A 251 8.91 20.55 1.98
N GLN A 252 9.64 20.53 3.10
CA GLN A 252 10.76 21.45 3.36
C GLN A 252 11.77 21.55 2.20
N PRO A 253 12.17 20.44 1.55
CA PRO A 253 13.09 20.51 0.41
C PRO A 253 12.50 21.16 -0.85
N LEU A 254 11.17 21.18 -1.00
CA LEU A 254 10.51 21.88 -2.10
C LEU A 254 10.64 23.39 -1.89
N PHE A 255 10.35 23.87 -0.69
CA PHE A 255 10.39 25.31 -0.39
C PHE A 255 11.79 25.90 -0.55
N LYS A 256 12.84 25.16 -0.13
CA LYS A 256 14.24 25.56 -0.33
C LYS A 256 14.64 25.71 -1.81
N LYS A 257 13.88 25.15 -2.74
CA LYS A 257 14.16 25.15 -4.18
C LYS A 257 13.18 25.97 -4.99
N LEU A 258 12.18 26.57 -4.33
CA LEU A 258 11.10 27.26 -4.99
C LEU A 258 11.48 28.72 -5.21
N ASP A 259 11.40 29.15 -6.45
CA ASP A 259 11.63 30.53 -6.87
C ASP A 259 10.28 31.26 -6.89
N ILE A 260 9.97 32.01 -5.82
CA ILE A 260 8.73 32.80 -5.76
C ILE A 260 8.77 33.98 -6.73
N SER A 261 9.95 34.46 -7.12
CA SER A 261 10.06 35.57 -8.07
C SER A 261 9.51 35.20 -9.47
N ASP A 262 9.51 33.92 -9.83
CA ASP A 262 8.90 33.40 -11.07
C ASP A 262 7.36 33.42 -11.06
N ILE A 263 6.74 33.72 -9.91
CA ILE A 263 5.29 33.67 -9.71
C ILE A 263 4.69 35.09 -9.81
N ARG A 264 4.39 35.51 -11.04
CA ARG A 264 3.96 36.89 -11.36
C ARG A 264 2.75 37.40 -10.56
N TRP A 265 1.76 36.55 -10.30
CA TRP A 265 0.55 36.98 -9.58
C TRP A 265 0.79 37.26 -8.09
N LEU A 266 1.97 36.91 -7.54
CA LEU A 266 2.38 37.29 -6.19
C LEU A 266 3.07 38.65 -6.13
N HIS A 267 3.50 39.21 -7.27
CA HIS A 267 4.25 40.47 -7.31
C HIS A 267 3.44 41.68 -6.83
N SER A 268 2.11 41.58 -6.81
CA SER A 268 1.23 42.61 -6.28
C SER A 268 1.17 42.65 -4.73
N ILE A 269 1.97 41.83 -4.05
CA ILE A 269 2.00 41.74 -2.59
C ILE A 269 3.37 42.23 -2.13
N ASP A 270 3.41 43.35 -1.43
CA ASP A 270 4.70 43.95 -1.04
C ASP A 270 5.40 43.17 0.08
N ASN A 271 4.63 42.43 0.88
CA ASN A 271 5.17 41.69 2.02
C ASN A 271 5.61 40.26 1.64
N SER A 272 6.92 40.03 1.65
CA SER A 272 7.53 38.74 1.33
C SER A 272 7.10 37.59 2.25
N ILE A 273 6.88 37.86 3.55
CA ILE A 273 6.37 36.86 4.51
C ILE A 273 4.96 36.43 4.11
N VAL A 274 4.10 37.37 3.73
CA VAL A 274 2.73 37.08 3.27
C VAL A 274 2.74 36.29 1.97
N GLN A 275 3.60 36.64 1.01
CA GLN A 275 3.78 35.85 -0.22
C GLN A 275 4.13 34.38 0.09
N TRP A 276 5.09 34.16 1.01
CA TRP A 276 5.47 32.82 1.43
C TRP A 276 4.34 32.07 2.12
N ILE A 277 3.59 32.71 3.03
CA ILE A 277 2.43 32.08 3.69
C ILE A 277 1.40 31.59 2.67
N ILE A 278 1.11 32.38 1.63
CA ILE A 278 0.18 32.01 0.57
C ILE A 278 0.70 30.80 -0.22
N ILE A 279 1.99 30.79 -0.58
CA ILE A 279 2.61 29.67 -1.29
C ILE A 279 2.61 28.39 -0.44
N LEU A 280 2.89 28.49 0.85
CA LEU A 280 2.83 27.35 1.77
C LEU A 280 1.41 26.76 1.82
N LYS A 281 0.39 27.61 1.96
CA LYS A 281 -1.02 27.20 1.93
C LYS A 281 -1.41 26.55 0.60
N LEU A 282 -1.02 27.16 -0.52
CA LEU A 282 -1.27 26.65 -1.87
C LEU A 282 -0.62 25.28 -2.09
N LEU A 283 0.64 25.10 -1.70
CA LEU A 283 1.36 23.84 -1.85
C LEU A 283 0.78 22.74 -0.96
N HIS A 284 0.45 23.06 0.29
CA HIS A 284 -0.15 22.09 1.21
C HIS A 284 -1.52 21.63 0.70
N TRP A 285 -2.36 22.57 0.27
CA TRP A 285 -3.62 22.27 -0.42
C TRP A 285 -3.40 21.43 -1.68
N PHE A 286 -2.42 21.77 -2.51
CA PHE A 286 -2.15 21.09 -3.76
C PHE A 286 -1.77 19.62 -3.54
N PHE A 287 -0.88 19.34 -2.60
CA PHE A 287 -0.51 17.96 -2.30
C PHE A 287 -1.65 17.20 -1.61
N THR A 288 -2.30 17.79 -0.59
CA THR A 288 -3.33 17.10 0.20
C THR A 288 -4.67 16.93 -0.52
N GLN A 289 -5.13 17.98 -1.19
CA GLN A 289 -6.45 18.02 -1.81
C GLN A 289 -6.43 17.64 -3.28
N TYR A 290 -5.37 17.94 -4.03
CA TYR A 290 -5.33 17.62 -5.46
C TYR A 290 -4.58 16.31 -5.73
N VAL A 291 -3.26 16.27 -5.50
CA VAL A 291 -2.40 15.12 -5.86
C VAL A 291 -2.85 13.84 -5.14
N ILE A 292 -2.98 13.89 -3.81
CA ILE A 292 -3.32 12.71 -3.00
C ILE A 292 -4.75 12.22 -3.27
N LYS A 293 -5.71 13.13 -3.50
CA LYS A 293 -7.08 12.71 -3.84
C LYS A 293 -7.17 12.05 -5.21
N ILE A 294 -6.43 12.54 -6.20
CA ILE A 294 -6.33 11.89 -7.51
C ILE A 294 -5.73 10.49 -7.35
N LEU A 295 -4.62 10.40 -6.62
CA LEU A 295 -3.96 9.12 -6.34
C LEU A 295 -4.95 8.12 -5.70
N HIS A 296 -5.61 8.50 -4.59
CA HIS A 296 -6.59 7.64 -3.94
C HIS A 296 -7.86 7.40 -4.74
N LYS A 297 -8.20 8.27 -5.69
CA LYS A 297 -9.37 8.07 -6.55
C LYS A 297 -9.16 6.91 -7.50
N TYR A 298 -8.02 6.83 -8.18
CA TYR A 298 -7.78 5.86 -9.26
C TYR A 298 -6.85 4.72 -8.87
N VAL A 299 -6.13 4.84 -7.75
CA VAL A 299 -5.16 3.85 -7.29
C VAL A 299 -5.47 3.42 -5.86
N VAL A 300 -5.34 2.11 -5.63
CA VAL A 300 -5.34 1.47 -4.33
C VAL A 300 -3.90 1.40 -3.83
N LEU A 301 -3.68 1.96 -2.63
CA LEU A 301 -2.40 1.94 -1.95
C LEU A 301 -2.50 0.93 -0.81
N LYS A 302 -1.69 -0.13 -0.87
CA LYS A 302 -1.54 -1.10 0.21
C LYS A 302 -0.11 -1.05 0.73
N GLU A 303 0.03 -1.11 2.04
CA GLU A 303 1.33 -1.36 2.64
C GLU A 303 1.55 -2.87 2.67
N ILE A 304 2.70 -3.30 2.17
CA ILE A 304 3.22 -4.65 2.33
C ILE A 304 4.72 -4.55 2.57
N HIS A 305 5.19 -5.11 3.69
CA HIS A 305 6.60 -5.12 4.08
C HIS A 305 7.24 -3.71 4.04
N ASN A 306 6.58 -2.72 4.64
CA ASN A 306 7.04 -1.33 4.69
C ASN A 306 7.22 -0.69 3.30
N GLN A 307 6.47 -1.15 2.29
CA GLN A 307 6.48 -0.58 0.94
C GLN A 307 5.06 -0.34 0.44
N TRP A 308 4.89 0.71 -0.37
CA TRP A 308 3.64 0.93 -1.07
C TRP A 308 3.52 0.02 -2.28
N VAL A 309 2.44 -0.76 -2.31
CA VAL A 309 1.97 -1.50 -3.48
C VAL A 309 0.81 -0.72 -4.08
N TYR A 310 1.04 -0.25 -5.31
CA TYR A 310 0.09 0.53 -6.09
C TYR A 310 -0.65 -0.39 -7.06
N ILE A 311 -1.98 -0.39 -7.02
CA ILE A 311 -2.82 -1.19 -7.92
C ILE A 311 -3.93 -0.27 -8.43
N THR A 312 -4.22 -0.27 -9.73
CA THR A 312 -5.35 0.52 -10.25
C THR A 312 -6.65 0.03 -9.60
N LYS A 313 -7.58 0.95 -9.35
CA LYS A 313 -8.79 0.64 -8.59
C LYS A 313 -9.69 -0.39 -9.29
N ASP A 314 -9.71 -0.35 -10.63
CA ASP A 314 -10.47 -1.30 -11.42
C ASP A 314 -9.84 -2.69 -11.38
N ASN A 315 -8.50 -2.80 -11.48
CA ASN A 315 -7.82 -4.08 -11.30
C ASN A 315 -8.00 -4.62 -9.89
N TRP A 316 -7.97 -3.76 -8.87
CA TRP A 316 -8.23 -4.16 -7.49
C TRP A 316 -9.65 -4.73 -7.33
N CYS A 317 -10.67 -4.05 -7.85
CA CYS A 317 -12.06 -4.54 -7.78
C CYS A 317 -12.25 -5.83 -8.56
N LYS A 318 -11.70 -5.93 -9.78
CA LYS A 318 -11.75 -7.14 -10.59
C LYS A 318 -11.13 -8.33 -9.85
N MET A 319 -9.98 -8.13 -9.20
CA MET A 319 -9.36 -9.19 -8.39
C MET A 319 -10.23 -9.60 -7.19
N GLN A 320 -10.95 -8.66 -6.56
CA GLN A 320 -11.87 -8.96 -5.46
C GLN A 320 -13.07 -9.77 -5.95
N GLU A 321 -13.67 -9.38 -7.07
CA GLU A 321 -14.81 -10.08 -7.69
C GLU A 321 -14.40 -11.48 -8.18
N GLU A 322 -13.23 -11.60 -8.82
CA GLU A 322 -12.64 -12.89 -9.20
C GLU A 322 -12.48 -13.81 -7.99
N PHE A 323 -11.89 -13.30 -6.90
CA PHE A 323 -11.71 -14.07 -5.67
C PHE A 323 -13.04 -14.52 -5.06
N ILE A 324 -14.03 -13.63 -4.95
CA ILE A 324 -15.33 -13.96 -4.36
C ILE A 324 -16.03 -15.02 -5.19
N ARG A 325 -16.11 -14.82 -6.52
CA ARG A 325 -16.73 -15.78 -7.43
C ARG A 325 -16.03 -17.14 -7.42
N GLU A 326 -14.69 -17.15 -7.36
CA GLU A 326 -13.94 -18.40 -7.19
C GLU A 326 -14.36 -19.13 -5.92
N LYS A 327 -14.39 -18.42 -4.78
CA LYS A 327 -14.75 -19.02 -3.49
C LYS A 327 -16.23 -19.40 -3.40
N GLU A 328 -17.13 -18.70 -4.07
CA GLU A 328 -18.54 -19.11 -4.20
C GLU A 328 -18.65 -20.40 -5.02
N ASN A 329 -17.97 -20.49 -6.16
CA ASN A 329 -17.98 -21.69 -7.00
C ASN A 329 -17.36 -22.91 -6.33
N THR A 330 -16.35 -22.71 -5.46
CA THR A 330 -15.75 -23.80 -4.68
C THR A 330 -16.46 -24.04 -3.34
N LEU A 331 -17.62 -23.42 -3.10
CA LEU A 331 -18.37 -23.48 -1.83
C LEU A 331 -17.57 -23.04 -0.59
N GLY A 332 -16.47 -22.31 -0.78
CA GLY A 332 -15.67 -21.73 0.30
C GLY A 332 -16.26 -20.44 0.87
N LEU A 333 -17.18 -19.79 0.14
CA LEU A 333 -18.03 -18.72 0.62
C LEU A 333 -19.47 -19.00 0.17
N VAL A 334 -20.42 -18.90 1.10
CA VAL A 334 -21.84 -19.03 0.79
C VAL A 334 -22.52 -17.70 1.14
N PRO A 335 -23.26 -17.07 0.21
CA PRO A 335 -24.02 -15.87 0.50
C PRO A 335 -25.08 -16.15 1.57
N ASP A 336 -25.02 -15.43 2.69
CA ASP A 336 -26.09 -15.46 3.69
C ASP A 336 -27.19 -14.46 3.31
N THR A 337 -28.35 -14.99 2.92
CA THR A 337 -29.55 -14.22 2.54
C THR A 337 -30.47 -13.93 3.74
N THR A 338 -30.23 -14.55 4.89
CA THR A 338 -31.07 -14.48 6.09
C THR A 338 -30.58 -13.39 7.06
N LEU A 339 -30.64 -12.13 6.64
CA LEU A 339 -29.82 -11.08 7.24
C LEU A 339 -30.40 -10.51 8.56
N ASN A 340 -30.25 -11.24 9.67
CA ASN A 340 -30.22 -10.63 10.99
C ASN A 340 -28.84 -9.97 11.19
N LYS A 341 -28.75 -8.65 10.99
CA LYS A 341 -27.51 -7.83 11.07
C LYS A 341 -26.72 -7.99 12.38
N THR A 342 -27.31 -8.62 13.39
CA THR A 342 -26.74 -8.89 14.72
C THR A 342 -25.61 -9.93 14.73
N HIS A 343 -25.46 -10.78 13.69
CA HIS A 343 -24.49 -11.89 13.70
C HIS A 343 -23.18 -11.65 12.93
N ASN A 344 -22.89 -10.42 12.47
CA ASN A 344 -21.63 -10.17 11.80
C ASN A 344 -20.43 -10.16 12.79
N ILE A 345 -19.71 -11.28 12.83
CA ILE A 345 -18.55 -11.52 13.70
C ILE A 345 -17.24 -10.87 13.21
N GLY A 346 -17.18 -10.37 11.96
CA GLY A 346 -15.95 -9.77 11.43
C GLY A 346 -15.96 -9.42 9.94
N THR A 347 -14.81 -9.04 9.42
CA THR A 347 -14.65 -8.61 8.03
C THR A 347 -13.40 -9.19 7.40
N TYR A 348 -13.49 -9.57 6.13
CA TYR A 348 -12.30 -9.97 5.37
C TYR A 348 -11.51 -8.74 4.89
N LYS A 349 -10.22 -8.73 5.22
CA LYS A 349 -9.21 -7.82 4.68
C LYS A 349 -8.45 -8.52 3.56
N PHE A 350 -8.58 -7.97 2.35
CA PHE A 350 -7.80 -8.43 1.19
C PHE A 350 -6.39 -7.84 1.18
N ILE A 351 -5.41 -8.71 0.95
CA ILE A 351 -3.98 -8.41 0.83
C ILE A 351 -3.52 -8.87 -0.57
N PRO A 352 -2.85 -8.01 -1.36
CA PRO A 352 -2.34 -8.42 -2.66
C PRO A 352 -1.22 -9.47 -2.53
N GLY A 353 -1.28 -10.49 -3.38
CA GLY A 353 -0.26 -11.52 -3.54
C GLY A 353 0.26 -11.58 -4.98
N SER A 354 1.21 -12.48 -5.24
CA SER A 354 1.76 -12.72 -6.59
C SER A 354 0.73 -13.33 -7.54
N SER A 355 -0.10 -14.26 -7.06
CA SER A 355 -1.13 -14.96 -7.84
C SER A 355 -2.51 -14.29 -7.81
N GLY A 356 -2.74 -13.32 -6.94
CA GLY A 356 -4.07 -12.71 -6.76
C GLY A 356 -4.24 -12.02 -5.42
N LEU A 357 -5.27 -12.40 -4.69
CA LEU A 357 -5.58 -11.85 -3.36
C LEU A 357 -5.50 -12.94 -2.31
N ARG A 358 -5.00 -12.55 -1.13
CA ARG A 358 -5.15 -13.30 0.11
C ARG A 358 -6.20 -12.61 0.97
N ALA A 359 -7.18 -13.37 1.46
CA ALA A 359 -8.14 -12.88 2.43
C ALA A 359 -7.62 -13.17 3.85
N LEU A 360 -7.71 -12.17 4.73
CA LEU A 360 -7.47 -12.31 6.16
C LEU A 360 -8.75 -11.92 6.89
N PHE A 361 -9.30 -12.82 7.70
CA PHE A 361 -10.46 -12.50 8.52
C PHE A 361 -10.04 -11.63 9.73
N ILE A 362 -10.74 -10.52 9.94
CA ILE A 362 -10.56 -9.61 11.08
C ILE A 362 -11.84 -9.63 11.90
N THR A 363 -11.75 -10.11 13.12
CA THR A 363 -12.87 -10.14 14.07
C THR A 363 -13.28 -8.72 14.45
N LYS A 364 -14.58 -8.52 14.69
CA LYS A 364 -15.13 -7.20 15.10
C LYS A 364 -14.85 -6.88 16.57
N TYR A 365 -14.72 -7.92 17.40
CA TYR A 365 -14.49 -7.80 18.83
C TYR A 365 -12.97 -7.76 19.09
N ASP A 366 -12.51 -6.76 19.85
CA ASP A 366 -11.19 -6.78 20.47
C ASP A 366 -11.19 -7.99 21.40
N VAL A 367 -10.50 -9.05 21.02
CA VAL A 367 -10.29 -10.20 21.90
C VAL A 367 -9.29 -9.77 22.98
N LYS A 368 -9.77 -9.09 24.01
CA LYS A 368 -9.10 -8.92 25.31
C LYS A 368 -10.23 -8.90 26.35
N GLU A 369 -10.43 -9.92 27.19
CA GLU A 369 -9.47 -10.51 28.16
C GLU A 369 -9.44 -12.06 28.23
N LYS A 370 -9.91 -12.83 27.23
CA LYS A 370 -9.79 -14.30 27.28
C LYS A 370 -8.54 -14.81 26.53
N TYR A 371 -7.38 -14.64 27.14
CA TYR A 371 -6.11 -15.22 26.67
C TYR A 371 -5.76 -16.57 27.32
N ASP A 372 -6.75 -17.35 27.77
CA ASP A 372 -6.52 -18.77 28.10
C ASP A 372 -6.90 -19.69 26.95
N ASP A 373 -8.10 -19.61 26.36
CA ASP A 373 -8.57 -20.67 25.44
C ASP A 373 -7.69 -20.86 24.18
N ILE A 374 -7.21 -19.79 23.54
CA ILE A 374 -6.33 -19.91 22.36
C ILE A 374 -4.93 -20.38 22.75
N ASP A 375 -4.40 -19.90 23.87
CA ASP A 375 -3.06 -20.30 24.34
C ASP A 375 -3.09 -21.75 24.85
N VAL A 376 -4.15 -22.15 25.54
CA VAL A 376 -4.44 -23.53 25.96
C VAL A 376 -4.57 -24.45 24.75
N VAL A 377 -5.34 -24.08 23.73
CA VAL A 377 -5.42 -24.86 22.49
C VAL A 377 -4.06 -24.95 21.80
N LEU A 378 -3.28 -23.86 21.76
CA LEU A 378 -1.94 -23.89 21.18
C LEU A 378 -1.00 -24.82 21.96
N ARG A 379 -1.00 -24.74 23.29
CA ARG A 379 -0.21 -25.61 24.18
C ARG A 379 -0.63 -27.06 24.05
N PHE A 380 -1.93 -27.33 23.97
CA PHE A 380 -2.47 -28.67 23.75
C PHE A 380 -2.02 -29.24 22.39
N LEU A 381 -2.13 -28.46 21.31
CA LEU A 381 -1.64 -28.88 19.99
C LEU A 381 -0.12 -29.11 19.98
N GLN A 382 0.64 -28.29 20.71
CA GLN A 382 2.08 -28.47 20.89
C GLN A 382 2.39 -29.75 21.69
N GLN A 383 1.66 -30.02 22.76
CA GLN A 383 1.79 -31.25 23.54
C GLN A 383 1.46 -32.48 22.71
N LEU A 384 0.34 -32.48 21.98
CA LEU A 384 -0.02 -33.56 21.05
C LEU A 384 1.10 -33.81 20.03
N TYR A 385 1.68 -32.75 19.47
CA TYR A 385 2.81 -32.89 18.55
C TYR A 385 4.01 -33.57 19.22
N VAL A 386 4.39 -33.14 20.43
CA VAL A 386 5.51 -33.74 21.16
C VAL A 386 5.22 -35.21 21.48
N THR A 387 4.05 -35.50 22.04
CA THR A 387 3.62 -36.83 22.47
C THR A 387 3.55 -37.82 21.32
N PHE A 388 3.07 -37.41 20.14
CA PHE A 388 2.83 -38.34 19.02
C PHE A 388 3.84 -38.24 17.88
N SER A 389 4.65 -37.17 17.81
CA SER A 389 5.50 -36.91 16.64
C SER A 389 6.96 -36.60 16.96
N ASN A 390 7.33 -36.11 18.15
CA ASN A 390 8.74 -35.87 18.46
C ASN A 390 9.01 -35.75 19.98
N GLU A 391 9.60 -36.78 20.58
CA GLU A 391 10.01 -36.79 22.00
C GLU A 391 11.02 -35.68 22.32
N ASN A 392 11.74 -35.15 21.32
CA ASN A 392 12.74 -34.08 21.48
C ASN A 392 12.13 -32.67 21.56
N GLY A 393 10.80 -32.54 21.59
CA GLY A 393 10.10 -31.27 21.74
C GLY A 393 9.70 -30.60 20.42
N ILE A 394 9.20 -29.37 20.53
CA ILE A 394 8.71 -28.58 19.38
C ILE A 394 9.90 -28.15 18.51
N PRO A 395 9.89 -28.40 17.19
CA PRO A 395 10.98 -28.00 16.30
C PRO A 395 11.12 -26.48 16.27
N SER A 396 12.28 -26.00 16.71
CA SER A 396 12.72 -24.62 16.51
C SER A 396 13.53 -24.49 15.21
N VAL A 397 13.58 -23.28 14.64
CA VAL A 397 14.44 -23.01 13.47
C VAL A 397 15.90 -23.39 13.73
N ALA A 398 16.38 -23.17 14.96
CA ALA A 398 17.72 -23.56 15.38
C ALA A 398 17.89 -25.09 15.40
N SER A 399 16.92 -25.82 15.93
CA SER A 399 16.95 -27.30 15.94
C SER A 399 16.92 -27.89 14.54
N CYS A 400 16.06 -27.38 13.64
CA CYS A 400 16.04 -27.83 12.25
C CYS A 400 17.36 -27.55 11.53
N ARG A 401 17.98 -26.38 11.78
CA ARG A 401 19.32 -26.08 11.26
C ARG A 401 20.38 -27.05 11.79
N LYS A 402 20.30 -27.40 13.08
CA LYS A 402 21.21 -28.36 13.71
C LYS A 402 21.02 -29.76 13.13
N GLU A 403 19.78 -30.23 12.98
CA GLU A 403 19.48 -31.51 12.33
C GLU A 403 19.99 -31.54 10.89
N ILE A 404 19.71 -30.50 10.11
CA ILE A 404 20.25 -30.36 8.74
C ILE A 404 21.78 -30.40 8.76
N SER A 405 22.43 -29.68 9.69
CA SER A 405 23.89 -29.73 9.84
C SER A 405 24.40 -31.13 10.21
N ASN A 406 23.67 -31.88 11.03
CA ASN A 406 24.00 -33.26 11.39
C ASN A 406 23.91 -34.21 10.19
N PHE A 407 23.18 -33.89 9.12
CA PHE A 407 23.23 -34.65 7.87
C PHE A 407 24.48 -34.35 7.03
N PHE A 408 25.12 -33.19 7.24
CA PHE A 408 26.36 -32.81 6.57
C PHE A 408 27.63 -33.32 7.28
N TYR A 409 27.58 -33.57 8.59
CA TYR A 409 28.75 -33.94 9.40
C TYR A 409 29.21 -35.40 9.35
N PRO A 410 28.38 -36.45 9.18
CA PRO A 410 28.91 -37.77 8.90
C PRO A 410 29.41 -37.79 7.46
N ARG A 411 30.63 -38.31 7.27
CA ARG A 411 31.36 -38.52 6.01
C ARG A 411 30.62 -39.43 5.01
N SER A 412 29.35 -39.18 4.71
CA SER A 412 28.65 -39.91 3.67
C SER A 412 29.23 -39.41 2.34
N LYS A 413 29.97 -40.28 1.64
CA LYS A 413 30.44 -40.04 0.26
C LYS A 413 29.28 -39.96 -0.77
N LYS A 414 28.02 -39.90 -0.30
CA LYS A 414 26.81 -39.95 -1.13
C LYS A 414 26.31 -38.53 -1.39
N ARG A 415 25.93 -38.24 -2.63
CA ARG A 415 25.28 -36.98 -2.99
C ARG A 415 23.96 -36.85 -2.24
N LEU A 416 23.79 -35.73 -1.52
CA LEU A 416 22.53 -35.34 -0.94
C LEU A 416 21.67 -34.61 -1.98
N TYR A 417 20.38 -34.93 -2.02
CA TYR A 417 19.39 -34.24 -2.83
C TYR A 417 18.37 -33.60 -1.91
N PHE A 418 18.06 -32.33 -2.16
CA PHE A 418 17.06 -31.59 -1.40
C PHE A 418 15.86 -31.31 -2.29
N VAL A 419 14.68 -31.58 -1.77
CA VAL A 419 13.40 -31.23 -2.40
C VAL A 419 12.73 -30.17 -1.54
N LEU A 420 12.43 -29.02 -2.13
CA LEU A 420 11.65 -27.98 -1.49
C LEU A 420 10.19 -28.13 -1.93
N CYS A 421 9.30 -28.38 -0.98
CA CYS A 421 7.86 -28.42 -1.22
C CYS A 421 7.21 -27.21 -0.56
N ASP A 422 6.43 -26.45 -1.32
CA ASP A 422 5.58 -25.39 -0.78
C ASP A 422 4.12 -25.85 -0.78
N ILE A 423 3.44 -25.65 0.34
CA ILE A 423 2.07 -26.09 0.54
C ILE A 423 1.15 -24.90 0.32
N GLN A 424 0.37 -24.98 -0.73
CA GLN A 424 -0.56 -23.92 -1.08
C GLN A 424 -1.82 -23.98 -0.20
N ASP A 425 -2.28 -22.81 0.23
CA ASP A 425 -3.52 -22.61 0.99
C ASP A 425 -3.76 -23.61 2.15
N ALA A 426 -2.71 -23.91 2.93
CA ALA A 426 -2.79 -24.88 4.02
C ALA A 426 -3.96 -24.65 5.01
N PHE A 427 -4.39 -23.40 5.21
CA PHE A 427 -5.57 -23.09 6.03
C PHE A 427 -6.89 -23.38 5.30
N GLY A 428 -6.99 -23.05 4.01
CA GLY A 428 -8.17 -23.34 3.21
C GLY A 428 -8.35 -24.82 2.89
N SER A 429 -7.28 -25.62 2.95
CA SER A 429 -7.31 -27.07 2.72
C SER A 429 -7.69 -27.90 3.96
N ILE A 430 -8.03 -27.27 5.08
CA ILE A 430 -8.47 -27.99 6.29
C ILE A 430 -9.86 -28.58 6.05
N ILE A 431 -9.95 -29.91 6.03
CA ILE A 431 -11.22 -30.63 5.97
C ILE A 431 -11.82 -30.67 7.37
N GLN A 432 -12.71 -29.72 7.67
CA GLN A 432 -13.30 -29.55 9.00
C GLN A 432 -13.96 -30.83 9.54
N ARG A 433 -14.60 -31.60 8.66
CA ARG A 433 -15.23 -32.88 9.00
C ARG A 433 -14.25 -33.82 9.71
N ILE A 434 -13.04 -33.98 9.18
CA ILE A 434 -12.04 -34.91 9.74
C ILE A 434 -11.62 -34.49 11.16
N ILE A 435 -11.50 -33.19 11.41
CA ILE A 435 -11.16 -32.67 12.75
C ILE A 435 -12.27 -33.00 13.75
N TYR A 436 -13.53 -32.79 13.37
CA TYR A 436 -14.68 -33.14 14.22
C TYR A 436 -14.79 -34.65 14.51
N TYR A 437 -14.57 -35.52 13.53
CA TYR A 437 -14.59 -36.98 13.77
C TYR A 437 -13.44 -37.50 14.63
N SER A 438 -12.33 -36.77 14.73
CA SER A 438 -11.18 -37.18 15.55
C SER A 438 -11.31 -36.71 17.01
N SER A 439 -12.41 -36.05 17.36
CA SER A 439 -12.71 -35.51 18.69
C SER A 439 -13.93 -36.19 19.35
N HIS A 440 -14.45 -37.24 18.73
CA HIS A 440 -15.31 -38.27 19.31
C HIS A 440 -14.61 -39.62 19.12
#